data_AF-A0A091LLK1-F1
#
_entry.id   AF-A0A091LLK1-F1
#
_cell.length_a   1.000
_cell.length_b   1.000
_cell.length_c   1.000
_cell.angle_alpha   90.00
_cell.angle_beta   90.00
_cell.angle_gamma   90.00
#
_symmetry.space_group_name_H-M   'P 1'
#
loop_
_entity.id
_entity.type
_entity.pdbx_description
1 polymer ?
#
loop_
_entity_poly.entity_id
_entity_poly.type
_entity_poly.pdbx_seq_one_letter_code
_entity_poly.pdbx_strand_id
1 'polypeptide(L)'
;ELYEKTYDGEKVIYWEVKYPFPLSNRDYVYIRECREMDVDGRKIWVVLAQSVSVPQCPEKPGITRVKSYKQSLAIESDGKTGSKVYMYYFDNPGGMIPSWLVNWAAKSGVPTFLKDMQKACRNYSK
;
A
#
# COMPACT_ATOMS: atom_id res chain seq x y z
N GLU A 1 1.39 9.64 8.26
CA GLU A 1 2.84 9.85 8.10
C GLU A 1 3.39 8.75 7.19
N LEU A 2 4.38 9.02 6.33
CA LEU A 2 5.02 8.00 5.49
C LEU A 2 6.51 8.33 5.38
N TYR A 3 7.38 7.38 5.72
CA TYR A 3 8.81 7.51 5.52
C TYR A 3 9.48 6.15 5.27
N GLU A 4 10.65 6.19 4.63
CA GLU A 4 11.50 5.04 4.39
C GLU A 4 12.83 5.26 5.13
N LYS A 5 13.33 4.23 5.84
CA LYS A 5 14.62 4.24 6.53
C LYS A 5 15.35 2.92 6.28
N THR A 6 16.67 2.95 6.32
CA THR A 6 17.50 1.74 6.21
C THR A 6 17.92 1.31 7.62
N TYR A 7 17.61 0.07 7.98
CA TYR A 7 18.07 -0.57 9.22
C TYR A 7 18.82 -1.85 8.85
N ASP A 8 20.06 -2.00 9.32
CA ASP A 8 20.88 -3.19 9.09
C ASP A 8 21.01 -3.59 7.60
N GLY A 9 21.00 -2.59 6.70
CA GLY A 9 21.08 -2.78 5.25
C GLY A 9 19.73 -3.01 4.55
N GLU A 10 18.64 -3.18 5.30
CA GLU A 10 17.29 -3.37 4.76
C GLU A 10 16.48 -2.07 4.77
N LYS A 11 15.79 -1.79 3.67
CA LYS A 11 14.88 -0.63 3.56
C LYS A 11 13.53 -0.97 4.17
N VAL A 12 13.19 -0.28 5.25
CA VAL A 12 11.94 -0.43 5.97
C VAL A 12 11.09 0.82 5.79
N ILE A 13 9.83 0.61 5.43
CA ILE A 13 8.82 1.64 5.26
C ILE A 13 7.92 1.66 6.50
N TYR A 14 7.76 2.85 7.07
CA TYR A 14 6.70 3.14 8.04
C TYR A 14 5.60 3.91 7.34
N TRP A 15 4.35 3.46 7.46
CA TRP A 15 3.20 4.14 6.92
C TRP A 15 2.06 4.18 7.93
N GLU A 16 1.59 5.38 8.27
CA GLU A 16 0.40 5.58 9.08
C GLU A 16 -0.77 6.05 8.21
N VAL A 17 -1.85 5.27 8.26
CA VAL A 17 -3.12 5.48 7.57
C VAL A 17 -4.13 6.05 8.57
N LYS A 18 -4.68 7.22 8.21
CA LYS A 18 -5.73 7.87 8.98
C LYS A 18 -7.02 7.07 8.89
N TYR A 19 -7.61 6.77 10.04
CA TYR A 19 -8.94 6.19 10.14
C TYR A 19 -9.95 7.24 10.61
N PRO A 20 -11.22 7.13 10.23
CA PRO A 20 -12.24 8.05 10.70
C PRO A 20 -12.49 7.86 12.20
N PHE A 21 -12.52 8.97 12.96
CA PHE A 21 -12.86 8.97 14.37
C PHE A 21 -14.24 8.31 14.59
N PRO A 22 -14.42 7.42 15.58
CA PRO A 22 -13.56 7.15 16.74
C PRO A 22 -12.54 6.02 16.57
N LEU A 23 -12.28 5.54 15.35
CA LEU A 23 -11.31 4.46 15.15
C LEU A 23 -9.88 5.01 15.23
N SER A 24 -9.01 4.29 15.96
CA SER A 24 -7.57 4.55 15.95
C SER A 24 -6.97 4.41 14.54
N ASN A 25 -5.98 5.22 14.22
CA ASN A 25 -5.20 5.06 13.00
C ASN A 25 -4.53 3.69 12.97
N ARG A 26 -4.19 3.23 11.75
CA ARG A 26 -3.37 2.03 11.56
C ARG A 26 -1.99 2.45 11.12
N ASP A 27 -0.97 1.83 11.69
CA ASP A 27 0.39 1.93 11.16
C ASP A 27 0.89 0.57 10.64
N TYR A 28 1.75 0.65 9.64
CA TYR A 28 2.38 -0.46 8.94
C TYR A 28 3.89 -0.27 9.03
N VAL A 29 4.59 -1.35 9.34
CA VAL A 29 6.04 -1.45 9.21
C VAL A 29 6.30 -2.61 8.26
N TYR A 30 6.85 -2.34 7.09
CA TYR A 30 6.96 -3.32 6.02
C TYR A 30 8.19 -3.08 5.14
N ILE A 31 8.65 -4.13 4.48
CA ILE A 31 9.61 -4.04 3.38
C ILE A 31 8.87 -4.10 2.06
N ARG A 32 9.44 -3.47 1.03
CA ARG A 32 8.88 -3.43 -0.31
C ARG A 32 9.98 -3.55 -1.35
N GLU A 33 9.80 -4.51 -2.25
CA GLU A 33 10.68 -4.71 -3.39
C GLU A 33 9.93 -4.44 -4.69
N CYS A 34 10.61 -3.83 -5.65
CA CYS A 34 10.10 -3.60 -7.01
C CYS A 34 11.06 -4.22 -8.00
N ARG A 35 10.55 -5.05 -8.90
CA ARG A 35 11.32 -5.65 -9.99
C ARG A 35 10.60 -5.50 -11.31
N GLU A 36 11.38 -5.18 -12.33
CA GLU A 36 10.97 -5.33 -13.71
C GLU A 36 11.24 -6.78 -14.13
N MET A 37 10.26 -7.39 -14.79
CA MET A 37 10.31 -8.75 -15.27
C MET A 37 9.90 -8.82 -16.75
N ASP A 38 10.54 -9.70 -17.50
CA ASP A 38 10.08 -10.11 -18.82
C ASP A 38 9.44 -11.50 -18.71
N VAL A 39 8.17 -11.61 -19.07
CA VAL A 39 7.40 -12.86 -19.02
C VAL A 39 6.75 -13.06 -20.38
N ASP A 40 7.28 -13.99 -21.17
CA ASP A 40 6.83 -14.28 -22.53
C ASP A 40 6.89 -13.06 -23.46
N GLY A 41 7.93 -12.23 -23.35
CA GLY A 41 8.09 -11.00 -24.13
C GLY A 41 7.22 -9.84 -23.63
N ARG A 42 6.56 -9.99 -22.47
CA ARG A 42 5.79 -8.93 -21.82
C ARG A 42 6.60 -8.33 -20.68
N LYS A 43 6.78 -7.01 -20.72
CA LYS A 43 7.42 -6.26 -19.65
C LYS A 43 6.41 -5.96 -18.54
N ILE A 44 6.65 -6.49 -17.35
CA ILE A 44 5.79 -6.41 -16.17
C ILE A 44 6.60 -5.82 -15.01
N TRP A 45 6.06 -4.81 -14.34
CA TRP A 45 6.59 -4.32 -13.08
C TRP A 45 5.86 -5.00 -11.92
N VAL A 46 6.60 -5.70 -11.09
CA VAL A 46 6.08 -6.42 -9.92
C VAL A 46 6.58 -5.73 -8.66
N VAL A 47 5.64 -5.32 -7.81
CA VAL A 47 5.92 -4.78 -6.47
C VAL A 47 5.35 -5.74 -5.44
N LEU A 48 6.22 -6.21 -4.54
CA LEU A 48 5.84 -7.07 -3.43
C LEU A 48 6.10 -6.32 -2.13
N ALA A 49 5.17 -6.41 -1.18
CA ALA A 49 5.33 -5.84 0.14
C ALA A 49 4.84 -6.82 1.21
N GLN A 50 5.56 -6.86 2.34
CA GLN A 50 5.18 -7.67 3.49
C GLN A 50 5.59 -7.01 4.81
N SER A 51 4.77 -7.18 5.83
CA SER A 51 5.04 -6.69 7.19
C SER A 51 6.34 -7.25 7.75
N VAL A 52 7.12 -6.39 8.40
CA VAL A 52 8.29 -6.77 9.20
C VAL A 52 8.22 -6.13 10.57
N SER A 53 8.93 -6.70 11.53
CA SER A 53 9.09 -6.12 12.87
C SER A 53 10.56 -5.79 13.08
N VAL A 54 10.84 -4.52 13.39
CA VAL A 54 12.20 -4.05 13.66
C VAL A 54 12.18 -3.28 15.00
N PRO A 55 13.15 -3.50 15.91
CA PRO A 55 13.20 -2.82 17.20
C PRO A 55 13.20 -1.28 17.11
N GLN A 56 13.73 -0.74 16.01
CA GLN A 56 13.83 0.69 15.72
C GLN A 56 12.47 1.34 15.42
N CYS A 57 11.42 0.54 15.18
CA CYS A 57 10.07 1.02 14.90
C CYS A 57 9.02 0.35 15.82
N PRO A 58 9.05 0.67 17.13
CA PRO A 58 8.09 0.11 18.09
C PRO A 58 6.67 0.60 17.81
N GLU A 59 5.69 -0.07 18.44
CA GLU A 59 4.29 0.34 18.38
C GLU A 59 4.10 1.71 19.06
N LYS A 60 3.22 2.55 18.50
CA LYS A 60 2.92 3.88 19.02
C LYS A 60 1.62 3.85 19.83
N PRO A 61 1.57 4.46 21.03
CA PRO A 61 0.33 4.57 21.79
C PRO A 61 -0.79 5.25 20.98
N GLY A 62 -2.01 4.71 21.05
CA GLY A 62 -3.18 5.26 20.34
C GLY A 62 -3.28 4.90 18.85
N ILE A 63 -2.30 4.18 18.30
CA ILE A 63 -2.27 3.70 16.92
C ILE A 63 -2.23 2.17 16.93
N THR A 64 -3.01 1.53 16.05
CA THR A 64 -3.08 0.07 15.94
C THR A 64 -2.08 -0.45 14.91
N ARG A 65 -1.08 -1.22 15.35
CA ARG A 65 -0.10 -1.86 14.47
C ARG A 65 -0.68 -3.00 13.66
N VAL A 66 -0.59 -2.90 12.34
CA VAL A 66 -0.89 -4.00 11.42
C VAL A 66 0.32 -4.93 11.34
N LYS A 67 0.22 -6.09 12.01
CA LYS A 67 1.30 -7.08 12.13
C LYS A 67 1.33 -8.10 11.00
N SER A 68 0.20 -8.31 10.34
CA SER A 68 0.08 -9.23 9.22
C SER A 68 -0.36 -8.44 8.01
N TYR A 69 0.55 -8.17 7.10
CA TYR A 69 0.29 -7.47 5.85
C TYR A 69 1.08 -8.12 4.73
N LYS A 70 0.40 -8.38 3.61
CA LYS A 70 0.99 -8.87 2.37
C LYS A 70 0.30 -8.19 1.19
N GLN A 71 1.09 -7.70 0.25
CA GLN A 71 0.59 -7.11 -0.98
C GLN A 71 1.43 -7.55 -2.16
N SER A 72 0.77 -7.74 -3.30
CA SER A 72 1.43 -7.93 -4.58
C SER A 72 0.74 -7.05 -5.62
N LEU A 73 1.53 -6.35 -6.40
CA LEU A 73 1.06 -5.46 -7.45
C LEU A 73 1.83 -5.80 -8.72
N ALA A 74 1.11 -6.11 -9.79
CA ALA A 74 1.68 -6.32 -11.11
C ALA A 74 1.10 -5.28 -12.07
N ILE A 75 1.98 -4.58 -12.78
CA ILE A 75 1.63 -3.52 -13.73
C ILE A 75 2.23 -3.90 -15.07
N GLU A 76 1.42 -3.91 -16.12
CA GLU A 76 1.89 -4.04 -17.50
C GLU A 76 1.24 -2.96 -18.37
N SER A 77 1.78 -2.75 -19.58
CA SER A 77 1.13 -1.86 -20.55
C SER A 77 -0.24 -2.41 -20.96
N ASP A 78 -1.22 -1.53 -21.16
CA ASP A 78 -2.49 -1.90 -21.78
C ASP A 78 -2.39 -2.01 -23.32
N GLY A 79 -1.19 -1.81 -23.89
CA GLY A 79 -0.92 -1.75 -25.33
C GLY A 79 -1.26 -0.39 -25.96
N LYS A 80 -1.67 0.60 -25.16
CA LYS A 80 -2.04 1.95 -25.58
C LYS A 80 -1.22 2.96 -24.76
N THR A 81 -1.89 3.91 -24.12
CA THR A 81 -1.28 4.97 -23.31
C THR A 81 -1.42 4.71 -21.80
N GLY A 82 -1.97 3.56 -21.41
CA GLY A 82 -2.29 3.23 -20.03
C GLY A 82 -1.56 2.00 -19.51
N SER A 83 -2.12 1.43 -18.44
CA SER A 83 -1.59 0.25 -17.79
C SER A 83 -2.72 -0.68 -17.36
N LYS A 84 -2.48 -1.98 -17.46
CA LYS A 84 -3.28 -3.01 -16.78
C LYS A 84 -2.63 -3.30 -15.45
N VAL A 85 -3.45 -3.43 -14.43
CA VAL A 85 -2.98 -3.57 -13.05
C VAL A 85 -3.69 -4.75 -12.40
N TYR A 86 -2.91 -5.63 -11.78
CA TYR A 86 -3.39 -6.65 -10.86
C TYR A 86 -2.87 -6.34 -9.46
N MET A 87 -3.75 -6.38 -8.46
CA MET A 87 -3.37 -6.18 -7.06
C MET A 87 -3.98 -7.27 -6.18
N TYR A 88 -3.13 -7.96 -5.45
CA TYR A 88 -3.49 -8.79 -4.32
C TYR A 88 -3.18 -8.02 -3.03
N TYR A 89 -4.11 -7.98 -2.08
CA TYR A 89 -3.96 -7.29 -0.82
C TYR A 89 -4.56 -8.13 0.30
N PHE A 90 -3.80 -8.29 1.38
CA PHE A 90 -4.27 -8.87 2.63
C PHE A 90 -3.63 -8.14 3.80
N ASP A 91 -4.46 -7.78 4.79
CA ASP A 91 -3.97 -7.42 6.11
C ASP A 91 -4.89 -7.92 7.24
N ASN A 92 -4.35 -7.94 8.45
CA ASN A 92 -5.13 -8.02 9.67
C ASN A 92 -5.16 -6.64 10.34
N PRO A 93 -6.30 -5.91 10.29
CA PRO A 93 -6.39 -4.54 10.78
C PRO A 93 -6.38 -4.40 12.32
N GLY A 94 -6.22 -5.50 13.05
CA GLY A 94 -6.10 -5.51 14.51
C GLY A 94 -7.40 -5.17 15.24
N GLY A 95 -8.55 -5.40 14.61
CA GLY A 95 -9.88 -5.11 15.16
C GLY A 95 -10.97 -5.24 14.11
N MET A 96 -12.23 -5.12 14.52
CA MET A 96 -13.35 -5.15 13.59
C MET A 96 -13.41 -3.86 12.75
N ILE A 97 -13.59 -4.01 11.45
CA ILE A 97 -13.88 -2.90 10.54
C ILE A 97 -15.40 -2.76 10.44
N PRO A 98 -15.99 -1.61 10.83
CA PRO A 98 -17.43 -1.42 10.74
C PRO A 98 -17.92 -1.49 9.28
N SER A 99 -19.07 -2.11 9.05
CA SER A 99 -19.63 -2.26 7.70
C SER A 99 -19.89 -0.93 7.01
N TRP A 100 -20.23 0.13 7.75
CA TRP A 100 -20.39 1.48 7.19
C TRP A 100 -19.09 2.00 6.57
N LEU A 101 -17.93 1.66 7.15
CA LEU A 101 -16.61 2.08 6.66
C LEU A 101 -16.26 1.33 5.38
N VAL A 102 -16.53 0.03 5.33
CA VAL A 102 -16.39 -0.78 4.11
C VAL A 102 -17.26 -0.21 2.97
N ASN A 103 -18.52 0.13 3.29
CA ASN A 103 -19.44 0.70 2.31
C ASN A 103 -18.98 2.07 1.80
N TRP A 104 -18.48 2.94 2.68
CA TRP A 104 -17.91 4.23 2.30
C TRP A 104 -16.68 4.06 1.40
N ALA A 105 -15.78 3.14 1.75
CA ALA A 105 -14.58 2.86 0.97
C ALA A 105 -14.96 2.38 -0.45
N ALA A 106 -15.91 1.46 -0.57
CA ALA A 106 -16.35 0.92 -1.85
C ALA A 106 -17.07 1.97 -2.72
N LYS A 107 -17.94 2.79 -2.13
CA LYS A 107 -18.76 3.76 -2.88
C LYS A 107 -18.04 5.05 -3.21
N SER A 108 -17.10 5.49 -2.38
CA SER A 108 -16.54 6.84 -2.45
C SER A 108 -15.03 6.87 -2.31
N GLY A 109 -14.48 6.16 -1.32
CA GLY A 109 -13.04 6.18 -1.03
C GLY A 109 -12.18 5.70 -2.21
N VAL A 110 -12.37 4.44 -2.64
CA VAL A 110 -11.58 3.82 -3.71
C VAL A 110 -11.77 4.54 -5.06
N PRO A 111 -12.99 4.87 -5.52
CA PRO A 111 -13.16 5.62 -6.77
C PRO A 111 -12.49 6.99 -6.76
N THR A 112 -12.52 7.71 -5.64
CA THR A 112 -11.86 9.02 -5.52
C THR A 112 -10.35 8.87 -5.54
N PHE A 113 -9.82 7.92 -4.78
CA PHE A 113 -8.39 7.60 -4.78
C PHE A 113 -7.86 7.26 -6.18
N LEU A 114 -8.56 6.43 -6.96
CA LEU A 114 -8.15 6.09 -8.32
C LEU A 114 -8.14 7.30 -9.25
N LYS A 115 -9.12 8.20 -9.13
CA LYS A 115 -9.15 9.46 -9.91
C LYS A 115 -7.98 10.38 -9.54
N ASP A 116 -7.70 10.52 -8.25
CA ASP A 116 -6.60 11.34 -7.74
C ASP A 116 -5.24 10.78 -8.16
N MET A 117 -5.09 9.45 -8.11
CA MET A 117 -3.90 8.75 -8.59
C MET A 117 -3.69 8.97 -10.09
N GLN A 118 -4.72 8.82 -10.92
CA GLN A 118 -4.63 9.10 -12.36
C GLN A 118 -4.24 10.56 -12.63
N LYS A 119 -4.82 11.51 -11.89
CA LYS A 119 -4.47 12.93 -11.99
C LYS A 119 -3.02 13.19 -11.59
N ALA A 120 -2.54 12.56 -10.52
CA ALA A 120 -1.15 12.64 -10.07
C ALA A 120 -0.19 12.10 -11.14
N CYS A 121 -0.49 10.95 -11.75
CA CYS A 121 0.33 10.39 -12.84
C CYS A 121 0.42 11.34 -14.05
N ARG A 122 -0.68 12.00 -14.43
CA ARG A 122 -0.68 12.97 -15.54
C ARG A 122 0.16 14.21 -15.26
N ASN A 123 0.24 14.60 -13.99
CA ASN A 123 0.97 15.79 -13.55
C ASN A 123 2.41 15.49 -13.10
N TYR A 124 2.81 14.22 -13.09
CA TYR A 124 4.17 13.83 -12.74
C TYR A 124 5.11 14.30 -13.85
N SER A 125 6.14 15.05 -13.47
CA SER A 125 7.17 15.51 -14.40
C SER A 125 7.82 14.29 -15.07
N LYS A 126 7.96 14.35 -16.40
CA LYS A 126 8.69 13.35 -17.16
C LYS A 126 10.17 13.36 -16.81
#